data_AF-A0A699KAQ1-F1
#
_entry.id   AF-A0A699KAQ1-F1
#
_cell.length_a   1.000
_cell.length_b   1.000
_cell.length_c   1.000
_cell.angle_alpha   90.00
_cell.angle_beta   90.00
_cell.angle_gamma   90.00
#
_symmetry.space_group_name_H-M   'P 1'
#
loop_
_entity.id
_entity.type
_entity.pdbx_description
1 polymer ?
#
loop_
_entity_poly.entity_id
_entity_poly.type
_entity_poly.pdbx_seq_one_letter_code
_entity_poly.pdbx_strand_id
1 'polypeptide(L)'
;MDQNFNMSIRFKFKSSNEFETLDFGRKLYISIGEVRSKIMSVKKLNNVFRNDSDLVLIDAVTGQEYGDDGVEIQSGSSLIVKRVPSKGASSAIFLDPTLAGAIAD
;
A
#
# COMPACT_ATOMS: atom_id res chain seq x y z
N MET A 1 -30.06 -15.40 15.73
CA MET A 1 -28.73 -16.06 15.92
C MET A 1 -27.89 -15.61 14.77
N ASP A 2 -27.47 -14.36 14.83
CA ASP A 2 -26.85 -13.66 13.72
C ASP A 2 -25.36 -13.75 13.99
N GLN A 3 -24.82 -14.95 13.79
CA GLN A 3 -23.38 -15.18 13.76
C GLN A 3 -22.86 -14.45 12.53
N ASN A 4 -22.65 -13.14 12.72
CA ASN A 4 -22.06 -12.23 11.79
C ASN A 4 -20.57 -12.59 11.69
N PHE A 5 -20.27 -13.65 10.93
CA PHE A 5 -18.92 -13.98 10.50
C PHE A 5 -18.44 -12.90 9.52
N ASN A 6 -18.24 -11.68 10.01
CA ASN A 6 -17.62 -10.61 9.24
C ASN A 6 -16.13 -10.91 9.15
N MET A 7 -15.81 -11.73 8.15
CA MET A 7 -14.47 -11.98 7.69
C MET A 7 -13.91 -10.66 7.19
N SER A 8 -13.09 -10.06 8.05
CA SER A 8 -12.63 -8.70 7.88
C SER A 8 -11.11 -8.65 7.91
N ILE A 9 -10.54 -7.71 7.17
CA ILE A 9 -9.10 -7.49 7.13
C ILE A 9 -8.79 -6.16 7.77
N ARG A 10 -7.80 -6.17 8.64
CA ARG A 10 -7.35 -4.95 9.32
C ARG A 10 -6.19 -4.38 8.51
N PHE A 11 -6.22 -3.08 8.26
CA PHE A 11 -5.13 -2.41 7.57
C PHE A 11 -4.80 -1.09 8.26
N LYS A 12 -3.55 -0.65 8.17
CA LYS A 12 -3.17 0.72 8.54
C LYS A 12 -2.18 1.28 7.55
N PHE A 13 -2.17 2.59 7.36
CA PHE A 13 -1.09 3.21 6.61
C PHE A 13 0.20 3.18 7.42
N LYS A 14 1.37 3.07 6.77
CA LYS A 14 2.67 3.18 7.44
C LYS A 14 2.81 4.53 8.18
N SER A 15 2.16 5.57 7.65
CA SER A 15 2.12 6.91 8.25
C SER A 15 1.03 7.07 9.33
N SER A 16 0.18 6.07 9.54
CA SER A 16 -0.93 6.10 10.50
C SER A 16 -0.70 5.06 11.61
N ASN A 17 -1.10 5.41 12.83
CA ASN A 17 -1.01 4.49 13.96
C ASN A 17 -2.27 3.61 14.11
N GLU A 18 -3.39 4.08 13.58
CA GLU A 18 -4.69 3.41 13.72
C GLU A 18 -4.93 2.37 12.62
N PHE A 19 -5.47 1.21 13.04
CA PHE A 19 -5.92 0.16 12.14
C PHE A 19 -7.40 0.35 11.81
N GLU A 20 -7.69 0.37 10.51
CA GLU A 20 -9.04 0.33 9.97
C GLU A 20 -9.41 -1.10 9.58
N THR A 21 -10.70 -1.38 9.55
CA THR A 21 -11.24 -2.71 9.26
C THR A 21 -12.03 -2.68 7.96
N LEU A 22 -11.68 -3.57 7.03
CA LEU A 22 -12.41 -3.79 5.79
C LEU A 22 -13.28 -5.01 5.88
N ASP A 23 -14.54 -4.84 5.50
CA ASP A 23 -15.48 -5.94 5.43
C ASP A 23 -15.51 -6.60 4.05
N PHE A 24 -15.32 -7.91 4.03
CA PHE A 24 -15.39 -8.76 2.83
C PHE A 24 -16.53 -9.79 2.92
N GLY A 25 -17.47 -9.62 3.85
CA GLY A 25 -18.61 -10.52 4.02
C GLY A 25 -18.19 -11.95 4.36
N ARG A 26 -18.54 -12.92 3.50
CA ARG A 26 -18.27 -14.37 3.69
C ARG A 26 -17.01 -14.87 2.96
N LYS A 27 -16.15 -13.97 2.47
CA LYS A 27 -14.92 -14.37 1.77
C LYS A 27 -13.84 -14.78 2.78
N LEU A 28 -13.43 -16.05 2.74
CA LEU A 28 -12.31 -16.59 3.52
C LEU A 28 -10.95 -16.14 2.98
N TYR A 29 -10.83 -16.06 1.66
CA TYR A 29 -9.63 -15.65 0.95
C TYR A 29 -9.97 -14.41 0.12
N ILE A 30 -9.10 -13.41 0.20
CA ILE A 30 -9.27 -12.14 -0.47
C ILE A 30 -7.98 -11.84 -1.21
N SER A 31 -8.08 -11.59 -2.51
CA SER A 31 -6.94 -11.19 -3.32
C SER A 31 -6.41 -9.82 -2.90
N ILE A 32 -5.10 -9.64 -2.97
CA ILE A 32 -4.43 -8.38 -2.67
C ILE A 32 -5.01 -7.21 -3.47
N GLY A 33 -5.45 -7.45 -4.71
CA GLY A 33 -6.14 -6.43 -5.52
C GLY A 33 -7.49 -5.98 -5.02
N GLU A 34 -8.32 -6.93 -4.60
CA GLU A 34 -9.61 -6.63 -3.99
C GLU A 34 -9.40 -5.79 -2.73
N VAL A 35 -8.43 -6.16 -1.89
CA VAL A 35 -8.10 -5.40 -0.68
C VAL A 35 -7.65 -3.99 -1.04
N ARG A 36 -6.72 -3.88 -1.98
CA ARG A 36 -6.16 -2.61 -2.44
C ARG A 36 -7.23 -1.67 -2.99
N SER A 37 -8.07 -2.15 -3.91
CA SER A 37 -9.18 -1.40 -4.50
C SER A 37 -10.19 -0.94 -3.43
N LYS A 38 -10.50 -1.82 -2.48
CA LYS A 38 -11.38 -1.49 -1.35
C LYS A 38 -10.79 -0.37 -0.48
N ILE A 39 -9.49 -0.42 -0.15
CA ILE A 39 -8.78 0.64 0.61
C ILE A 39 -8.88 1.97 -0.14
N MET A 40 -8.62 1.98 -1.44
CA MET A 40 -8.70 3.21 -2.26
C MET A 40 -10.11 3.79 -2.28
N SER A 41 -11.11 2.92 -2.40
CA SER A 41 -12.53 3.28 -2.43
C SER A 41 -12.99 3.89 -1.10
N VAL A 42 -12.69 3.24 0.04
CA VAL A 42 -13.12 3.73 1.35
C VAL A 42 -12.39 5.00 1.76
N LYS A 43 -11.10 5.12 1.43
CA LYS A 43 -10.26 6.26 1.82
C LYS A 43 -10.39 7.46 0.89
N LYS A 44 -11.20 7.36 -0.19
CA LYS A 44 -11.38 8.39 -1.22
C LYS A 44 -10.04 9.00 -1.66
N LEU A 45 -9.02 8.16 -1.85
CA LEU A 45 -7.67 8.58 -2.30
C LEU A 45 -7.67 9.17 -3.73
N ASN A 46 -8.85 9.20 -4.36
CA ASN A 46 -9.21 9.60 -5.73
C ASN A 46 -8.69 10.97 -6.20
N ASN A 47 -8.19 11.84 -5.30
CA ASN A 47 -7.67 13.16 -5.68
C ASN A 47 -6.13 13.28 -5.60
N VAL A 48 -5.44 12.36 -4.92
CA VAL A 48 -3.98 12.44 -4.71
C VAL A 48 -3.24 11.27 -5.36
N PHE A 49 -3.87 10.10 -5.47
CA PHE A 49 -3.28 8.92 -6.08
C PHE A 49 -3.93 8.65 -7.43
N ARG A 50 -3.16 8.84 -8.50
CA ARG A 50 -3.65 8.70 -9.87
C ARG A 50 -3.55 7.26 -10.39
N ASN A 51 -2.74 6.39 -9.77
CA ASN A 51 -2.56 5.01 -10.19
C ASN A 51 -2.72 4.00 -9.04
N ASP A 52 -3.38 2.89 -9.36
CA ASP A 52 -3.37 1.66 -8.58
C ASP A 52 -1.98 1.00 -8.50
N SER A 53 -0.85 1.69 -8.73
CA SER A 53 0.51 1.15 -8.58
C SER A 53 1.30 1.81 -7.45
N ASP A 54 0.78 2.90 -6.89
CA ASP A 54 1.45 3.69 -5.86
C ASP A 54 1.25 3.16 -4.42
N LEU A 55 0.42 2.14 -4.22
CA LEU A 55 0.28 1.48 -2.93
C LEU A 55 1.03 0.15 -2.91
N VAL A 56 1.67 -0.17 -1.80
CA VAL A 56 2.26 -1.49 -1.53
C VAL A 56 1.60 -1.99 -0.26
N LEU A 57 1.02 -3.19 -0.33
CA LEU A 57 0.47 -3.88 0.82
C LEU A 57 1.57 -4.75 1.43
N ILE A 58 1.72 -4.67 2.74
CA ILE A 58 2.76 -5.38 3.47
C ILE A 58 2.09 -6.14 4.60
N ASP A 59 2.41 -7.41 4.76
CA ASP A 59 1.93 -8.20 5.88
C ASP A 59 2.47 -7.65 7.20
N ALA A 60 1.58 -7.38 8.16
CA ALA A 60 2.00 -6.79 9.44
C ALA A 60 2.72 -7.78 10.36
N VAL A 61 2.59 -9.09 10.12
CA VAL A 61 3.16 -10.14 10.97
C VAL A 61 4.51 -10.59 10.43
N THR A 62 4.56 -10.94 9.14
CA THR A 62 5.74 -11.45 8.46
C THR A 62 6.61 -10.35 7.86
N GLY A 63 6.04 -9.17 7.62
CA GLY A 63 6.72 -8.08 6.90
C GLY A 63 6.83 -8.31 5.38
N GLN A 64 6.15 -9.32 4.83
CA GLN A 64 6.19 -9.63 3.40
C GLN A 64 5.46 -8.55 2.59
N GLU A 65 6.14 -7.96 1.60
CA GLU A 65 5.55 -7.00 0.68
C GLU A 65 4.83 -7.75 -0.47
N TYR A 66 3.55 -7.48 -0.65
CA TYR A 66 2.73 -8.03 -1.73
C TYR A 66 2.81 -7.11 -2.96
N GLY A 67 3.61 -7.52 -3.94
CA GLY A 67 3.72 -6.85 -5.24
C GLY A 67 2.69 -7.32 -6.26
N ASP A 68 2.23 -8.56 -6.12
CA ASP A 68 1.33 -9.23 -7.06
C ASP A 68 -0.12 -9.22 -6.57
N ASP A 69 -1.01 -8.83 -7.46
CA ASP A 69 -2.45 -8.73 -7.22
C ASP A 69 -3.15 -10.08 -7.05
N GLY A 70 -2.61 -11.11 -7.71
CA GLY A 70 -3.11 -12.47 -7.71
C GLY A 70 -2.84 -13.26 -6.44
N VAL A 71 -2.11 -12.68 -5.47
CA VAL A 71 -1.89 -13.32 -4.17
C VAL A 71 -3.18 -13.21 -3.34
N GLU A 72 -3.61 -14.32 -2.76
CA GLU A 72 -4.76 -14.36 -1.85
C GLU A 72 -4.30 -14.44 -0.40
N ILE A 73 -4.91 -13.63 0.44
CA ILE A 73 -4.69 -13.63 1.89
C ILE A 73 -5.95 -14.04 2.63
N GLN A 74 -5.76 -14.67 3.79
CA GLN A 74 -6.88 -15.10 4.61
C GLN A 74 -7.54 -13.91 5.31
N SER A 75 -8.87 -13.96 5.45
CA SER A 75 -9.64 -13.06 6.30
C SER A 75 -9.09 -13.04 7.73
N GLY A 76 -9.05 -11.88 8.36
CA GLY A 76 -8.45 -11.67 9.69
C GLY A 76 -7.00 -11.21 9.64
N SER A 77 -6.37 -11.22 8.46
CA SER A 77 -5.00 -10.73 8.29
C SER A 77 -4.88 -9.24 8.58
N SER A 78 -3.68 -8.83 9.00
CA SER A 78 -3.34 -7.44 9.29
C SER A 78 -2.33 -6.93 8.28
N LEU A 79 -2.63 -5.82 7.62
CA LEU A 79 -1.81 -5.25 6.55
C LEU A 79 -1.32 -3.84 6.89
N ILE A 80 -0.17 -3.49 6.35
CA ILE A 80 0.40 -2.16 6.37
C ILE A 80 0.42 -1.65 4.94
N VAL A 81 -0.25 -0.51 4.72
CA VAL A 81 -0.33 0.17 3.43
C VAL A 81 0.79 1.21 3.37
N LYS A 82 1.72 1.02 2.44
CA LYS A 82 2.81 1.96 2.17
C LYS A 82 2.53 2.66 0.85
N ARG A 83 2.71 3.98 0.82
CA ARG A 83 2.63 4.77 -0.41
C ARG A 83 4.03 4.82 -1.02
N VAL A 84 4.15 4.41 -2.27
CA VAL A 84 5.37 4.46 -3.07
C VAL A 84 5.12 5.41 -4.24
N PRO A 85 6.10 6.25 -4.60
CA PRO A 85 5.98 7.04 -5.81
C PRO A 85 6.02 6.09 -7.03
N SER A 86 4.95 6.07 -7.82
CA SER A 86 4.96 5.45 -9.15
C SER A 86 6.09 6.09 -9.96
N LYS A 87 6.92 5.24 -10.56
CA LYS A 87 8.13 5.65 -11.28
C LYS A 87 7.76 6.37 -12.58
N GLY A 88 7.37 7.64 -12.44
CA GLY A 88 7.02 8.57 -13.51
C GLY A 88 7.60 9.97 -13.28
N ALA A 89 8.46 10.16 -12.29
CA ALA A 89 9.29 11.34 -12.13
C ALA A 89 10.75 10.92 -11.96
N SER A 90 11.38 10.62 -13.08
CA SER A 90 12.83 10.72 -13.21
C SER A 90 13.21 12.18 -12.97
N SER A 91 13.62 12.52 -11.75
CA SER A 91 14.40 13.72 -11.48
C SER A 91 15.07 13.61 -10.12
N ALA A 92 15.87 12.56 -9.96
CA ALA A 92 17.11 12.71 -9.22
C ALA A 92 18.05 13.58 -10.06
N ILE A 93 17.77 14.88 -10.13
CA ILE A 93 18.81 15.88 -10.43
C ILE A 93 19.35 16.26 -9.05
N PHE A 94 20.15 15.38 -8.46
CA PHE A 94 21.14 15.80 -7.49
C PHE A 94 22.32 16.34 -8.33
N LEU A 95 22.21 17.59 -8.75
CA LEU A 95 23.40 18.37 -9.10
C LEU A 95 24.00 18.79 -7.77
N ASP A 96 24.95 18.02 -7.27
CA ASP A 96 25.91 18.54 -6.30
C ASP A 96 26.77 19.61 -6.99
N PRO A 97 26.81 20.87 -6.51
CA PRO A 97 27.69 21.90 -7.08
C PRO A 97 29.13 21.84 -6.51
N THR A 98 29.57 20.71 -5.95
CA THR A 98 30.90 20.58 -5.30
C THR A 98 31.83 19.67 -6.12
N LEU A 99 32.13 19.99 -7.37
CA LEU A 99 33.39 19.54 -7.99
C LEU A 99 33.90 20.33 -9.21
N ALA A 100 33.41 21.54 -9.49
CA ALA A 100 34.08 22.39 -10.49
C ALA A 100 35.26 23.15 -9.87
N GLY A 101 36.22 22.39 -9.33
CA GLY A 101 37.52 22.90 -8.88
C GLY A 101 38.61 22.47 -9.86
N ALA A 102 39.43 23.44 -10.26
CA ALA A 102 40.72 23.31 -10.95
C ALA A 102 40.69 23.00 -12.46
N ILE A 103 40.60 24.06 -13.28
CA ILE A 103 41.53 24.20 -14.40
C ILE A 103 42.61 25.21 -13.99
N ALA A 104 43.77 24.68 -13.62
CA ALA A 104 45.00 25.44 -13.45
C ALA A 104 46.00 24.85 -14.46
N ASP A 105 46.19 25.55 -15.58
CA ASP A 105 47.44 25.90 -16.26
C ASP A 105 47.09 26.62 -17.58
#